data_AF-A0A0E2AY43-F1
#
_entry.id   AF-A0A0E2AY43-F1
#
_cell.length_a   1.000
_cell.length_b   1.000
_cell.length_c   1.000
_cell.angle_alpha   90.00
_cell.angle_beta   90.00
_cell.angle_gamma   90.00
#
_symmetry.space_group_name_H-M   'P 1'
#
loop_
_entity.id
_entity.type
_entity.pdbx_description
1 polymer ?
#
loop_
_entity_poly.entity_id
_entity_poly.type
_entity_poly.pdbx_seq_one_letter_code
_entity_poly.pdbx_strand_id
1 'polypeptide(L)'
;MKVFSILTILIWLVFAGLQYNDPDPWLWIPIYMSIVILYAGFIIYPTKTKLWFHLSWILFVFFGAGTVFTTTLIQNFSFDDEVTRETGGLILSAIWSGILGYRIRKKNSG
;
A
#
# COMPACT_ATOMS: atom_id res chain seq x y z
N MET A 1 -10.35 11.37 -11.31
CA MET A 1 -10.11 10.23 -10.39
C MET A 1 -9.91 10.63 -8.92
N LYS A 2 -10.21 11.87 -8.51
CA LYS A 2 -10.08 12.28 -7.09
C LYS A 2 -10.93 11.42 -6.15
N VAL A 3 -12.15 11.07 -6.57
CA VAL A 3 -13.05 10.18 -5.82
C VAL A 3 -12.40 8.84 -5.50
N PHE A 4 -11.80 8.17 -6.49
CA PHE A 4 -11.10 6.90 -6.23
C PHE A 4 -9.97 7.09 -5.21
N SER A 5 -9.14 8.12 -5.38
CA SER A 5 -8.03 8.37 -4.45
C SER A 5 -8.51 8.68 -3.03
N ILE A 6 -9.63 9.40 -2.89
CA ILE A 6 -10.27 9.67 -1.59
C ILE A 6 -10.81 8.38 -0.97
N LEU A 7 -11.52 7.55 -1.75
CA LEU A 7 -12.01 6.26 -1.27
C LEU A 7 -10.87 5.36 -0.81
N THR A 8 -9.78 5.30 -1.58
CA THR A 8 -8.56 4.61 -1.16
C THR A 8 -8.05 5.15 0.18
N ILE A 9 -7.90 6.46 0.32
CA ILE A 9 -7.43 7.07 1.57
C ILE A 9 -8.31 6.64 2.76
N LEU A 10 -9.64 6.72 2.61
CA LEU A 10 -10.57 6.35 3.69
C LEU A 10 -10.48 4.87 4.06
N ILE A 11 -10.43 3.97 3.07
CA ILE A 11 -10.29 2.53 3.30
C ILE A 11 -8.98 2.22 4.02
N TRP A 12 -7.88 2.83 3.60
CA TRP A 12 -6.56 2.59 4.19
C TRP A 12 -6.43 3.19 5.60
N LEU A 13 -7.13 4.29 5.89
CA LEU A 13 -7.25 4.80 7.26
C LEU A 13 -8.04 3.84 8.17
N VAL A 14 -9.11 3.22 7.65
CA VAL A 14 -9.84 2.18 8.39
C VAL A 14 -8.94 0.98 8.65
N PHE A 15 -8.20 0.51 7.64
CA PHE A 15 -7.23 -0.58 7.83
C PHE A 15 -6.17 -0.22 8.88
N ALA A 16 -5.61 0.99 8.84
CA ALA A 16 -4.65 1.44 9.85
C ALA A 16 -5.29 1.50 11.26
N GLY A 17 -6.55 1.91 11.37
CA GLY A 17 -7.29 1.89 12.63
C GLY A 17 -7.53 0.47 13.17
N LEU A 18 -7.76 -0.50 12.30
CA LEU A 18 -7.93 -1.90 12.72
C LEU A 18 -6.62 -2.51 13.24
N GLN A 19 -5.47 -2.01 12.78
CA GLN A 19 -4.15 -2.50 13.18
C GLN A 19 -3.78 -2.23 14.64
N TYR A 20 -4.52 -1.36 15.35
CA TYR A 20 -4.37 -1.25 16.81
C TYR A 20 -4.68 -2.55 17.56
N ASN A 21 -5.36 -3.51 16.93
CA ASN A 21 -5.67 -4.83 17.50
C ASN A 21 -4.62 -5.91 17.14
N ASP A 22 -3.61 -5.58 16.33
CA ASP A 22 -2.55 -6.51 15.92
C ASP A 22 -1.40 -6.49 16.96
N PRO A 23 -0.66 -7.59 17.21
CA PRO A 23 0.58 -7.61 18.01
C PRO A 23 1.61 -6.53 17.67
N ASP A 24 1.80 -6.18 16.39
CA ASP A 24 2.83 -5.25 15.92
C ASP A 24 2.25 -3.97 15.25
N PRO A 25 1.46 -3.16 15.98
CA PRO A 25 0.76 -2.00 15.41
C PRO A 25 1.75 -0.92 14.92
N TRP A 26 2.90 -0.84 15.58
CA TRP A 26 3.96 0.13 15.28
C TRP A 26 4.61 -0.12 13.91
N LEU A 27 4.50 -1.33 13.35
CA LEU A 27 4.98 -1.67 12.02
C LEU A 27 3.86 -1.51 10.98
N TRP A 28 2.68 -2.07 11.25
CA TRP A 28 1.59 -2.14 10.28
C TRP A 28 0.90 -0.80 10.04
N ILE A 29 0.75 0.04 11.08
CA ILE A 29 0.16 1.37 10.94
C ILE A 29 1.00 2.24 9.98
N PRO A 30 2.33 2.38 10.15
CA PRO A 30 3.16 3.11 9.18
C PRO A 30 3.10 2.55 7.75
N ILE A 31 3.08 1.22 7.59
CA ILE A 31 2.96 0.59 6.27
C ILE A 31 1.67 1.07 5.59
N TYR A 32 0.54 1.01 6.29
CA TYR A 32 -0.75 1.41 5.72
C TYR A 32 -0.84 2.93 5.52
N MET A 33 -0.28 3.71 6.43
CA MET A 33 -0.18 5.16 6.30
C MET A 33 0.69 5.60 5.12
N SER A 34 1.66 4.79 4.69
CA SER A 34 2.45 5.09 3.49
C SER A 34 1.56 5.15 2.23
N ILE A 35 0.52 4.31 2.15
CA ILE A 35 -0.45 4.32 1.05
C ILE A 35 -1.36 5.55 1.16
N VAL A 36 -1.81 5.89 2.37
CA VAL A 36 -2.55 7.13 2.64
C VAL A 36 -1.76 8.34 2.14
N ILE A 37 -0.48 8.45 2.53
CA ILE A 37 0.41 9.56 2.13
C ILE A 37 0.61 9.58 0.62
N LEU A 38 0.82 8.42 -0.01
CA LEU A 38 1.02 8.31 -1.45
C LEU A 38 -0.19 8.88 -2.22
N TYR A 39 -1.40 8.47 -1.85
CA TYR A 39 -2.63 8.91 -2.52
C TYR A 39 -3.02 10.35 -2.16
N ALA A 40 -2.84 10.76 -0.90
CA ALA A 40 -3.11 12.13 -0.46
C ALA A 40 -2.14 13.12 -1.13
N GLY A 41 -0.85 12.78 -1.13
CA GLY A 41 0.18 13.57 -1.77
C GLY A 41 -0.06 13.75 -3.28
N PHE A 42 -0.51 12.70 -3.98
CA PHE A 42 -0.90 12.80 -5.38
C PHE A 42 -2.09 13.76 -5.61
N ILE A 43 -3.07 13.81 -4.68
CA ILE A 43 -4.19 14.75 -4.78
C ILE A 43 -3.75 16.19 -4.49
N ILE A 44 -2.93 16.40 -3.46
CA ILE A 44 -2.49 17.73 -3.00
C ILE A 44 -1.49 18.35 -3.99
N TYR A 45 -0.57 17.54 -4.52
CA TYR A 45 0.49 17.99 -5.44
C TYR A 45 0.41 17.28 -6.80
N PRO A 46 -0.66 17.49 -7.57
CA PRO A 46 -0.93 16.73 -8.80
C PRO A 46 0.06 17.04 -9.94
N THR A 47 0.79 18.15 -9.86
CA THR A 47 1.80 18.56 -10.86
C THR A 47 3.13 17.81 -10.69
N LYS A 48 3.39 17.23 -9.51
CA LYS A 48 4.63 16.49 -9.21
C LYS A 48 4.53 15.02 -9.66
N THR A 49 3.99 14.77 -10.85
CA THR A 49 3.69 13.41 -11.35
C THR A 49 4.92 12.50 -11.37
N LYS A 50 6.10 13.04 -11.74
CA LYS A 50 7.37 12.28 -11.74
C LYS A 50 7.73 11.80 -10.33
N LEU A 51 7.59 12.64 -9.30
CA LEU A 51 7.87 12.24 -7.91
C LEU A 51 6.96 11.10 -7.47
N TRP A 52 5.64 11.27 -7.64
CA TRP A 52 4.65 10.28 -7.22
C TRP A 52 4.76 8.97 -7.99
N PHE A 53 5.18 9.01 -9.25
CA PHE A 53 5.49 7.82 -10.04
C PHE A 53 6.64 7.02 -9.44
N HIS A 54 7.78 7.66 -9.14
CA HIS A 54 8.92 6.96 -8.56
C HIS A 54 8.61 6.42 -7.17
N LEU A 55 7.96 7.23 -6.31
CA LEU A 55 7.54 6.78 -4.97
C LEU A 55 6.59 5.57 -5.03
N SER A 56 5.62 5.61 -5.94
CA SER A 56 4.70 4.49 -6.18
C SER A 56 5.43 3.20 -6.59
N TRP A 57 6.42 3.30 -7.48
CA TRP A 57 7.21 2.14 -7.90
C TRP A 57 8.15 1.62 -6.82
N ILE A 58 8.79 2.51 -6.06
CA ILE A 58 9.64 2.12 -4.92
C ILE A 58 8.80 1.35 -3.91
N LEU A 59 7.62 1.86 -3.53
CA LEU A 59 6.72 1.18 -2.60
C LEU A 59 6.17 -0.14 -3.16
N PHE A 60 5.84 -0.19 -4.45
CA PHE A 60 5.43 -1.44 -5.11
C PHE A 60 6.51 -2.52 -5.00
N VAL A 61 7.76 -2.19 -5.30
CA VAL A 61 8.88 -3.13 -5.21
C VAL A 61 9.17 -3.50 -3.75
N PHE A 62 9.15 -2.53 -2.84
CA PHE A 62 9.40 -2.76 -1.41
C PHE A 62 8.37 -3.71 -0.79
N PHE A 63 7.07 -3.46 -0.99
CA PHE A 63 6.02 -4.35 -0.50
C PHE A 63 5.96 -5.69 -1.23
N GLY A 64 6.31 -5.71 -2.52
CA GLY A 64 6.46 -6.95 -3.28
C GLY A 64 7.58 -7.82 -2.73
N ALA A 65 8.73 -7.24 -2.39
CA ALA A 65 9.84 -7.97 -1.76
C ALA A 65 9.46 -8.48 -0.36
N GLY A 66 8.79 -7.65 0.44
CA GLY A 66 8.27 -8.06 1.75
C GLY A 66 7.25 -9.21 1.64
N THR A 67 6.38 -9.17 0.63
CA THR A 67 5.45 -10.27 0.34
C THR A 67 6.22 -11.57 0.08
N VAL A 68 7.20 -11.55 -0.83
CA VAL A 68 8.01 -12.74 -1.13
C VAL A 68 8.69 -13.26 0.12
N PHE A 69 9.29 -12.38 0.92
CA PHE A 69 9.93 -12.78 2.16
C PHE A 69 8.95 -13.42 3.16
N THR A 70 7.83 -12.77 3.46
CA THR A 70 6.84 -13.29 4.42
C THR A 70 6.20 -14.58 3.93
N THR A 71 5.97 -14.75 2.62
CA THR A 71 5.47 -16.03 2.08
C THR A 71 6.41 -17.21 2.35
N THR A 72 7.73 -17.00 2.43
CA THR A 72 8.68 -18.07 2.78
C THR A 72 8.63 -18.46 4.26
N LEU A 73 8.03 -17.62 5.10
CA LEU A 73 7.89 -17.84 6.53
C LEU A 73 6.54 -18.46 6.92
N ILE A 74 5.57 -18.53 5.99
CA ILE A 74 4.26 -19.14 6.24
C ILE A 74 4.45 -20.64 6.49
N GLN A 75 4.22 -21.07 7.73
CA GLN A 75 4.24 -22.48 8.12
C GLN A 75 2.88 -23.13 7.94
N ASN A 76 1.80 -22.40 8.22
CA ASN A 76 0.43 -22.85 8.10
C ASN A 76 -0.38 -21.80 7.36
N PHE A 77 -0.90 -22.15 6.19
CA PHE A 77 -1.78 -21.25 5.45
C PHE A 77 -3.15 -21.19 6.14
N SER A 78 -3.34 -20.22 7.02
CA SER A 78 -4.57 -19.98 7.76
C SER A 78 -4.80 -18.48 7.94
N PHE A 79 -6.04 -18.02 7.94
CA PHE A 79 -6.34 -16.61 8.22
C PHE A 79 -6.14 -16.22 9.68
N ASP A 80 -6.09 -17.22 10.57
CA ASP A 80 -5.76 -17.02 11.98
C ASP A 80 -4.24 -16.96 12.22
N ASP A 81 -3.45 -17.35 11.22
CA ASP A 81 -1.99 -17.25 11.26
C ASP A 81 -1.56 -15.81 10.97
N GLU A 82 -0.76 -15.26 11.88
CA GLU A 82 -0.28 -13.88 11.85
C GLU A 82 0.48 -13.59 10.56
N VAL A 83 1.48 -14.42 10.22
CA VAL A 83 2.32 -14.24 9.03
C VAL A 83 1.49 -14.26 7.75
N THR A 84 0.46 -15.11 7.68
CA THR A 84 -0.47 -15.15 6.54
C THR A 84 -1.26 -13.83 6.42
N ARG A 85 -1.74 -13.26 7.53
CA ARG A 85 -2.43 -11.96 7.56
C ARG A 85 -1.49 -10.82 7.15
N GLU A 86 -0.27 -10.83 7.66
CA GLU A 86 0.79 -9.88 7.33
C GLU A 86 1.14 -9.91 5.83
N THR A 87 1.34 -11.10 5.27
CA THR A 87 1.54 -11.30 3.83
C THR A 87 0.38 -10.71 3.03
N GLY A 88 -0.86 -10.93 3.45
CA GLY A 88 -2.05 -10.33 2.83
C GLY A 88 -2.00 -8.80 2.83
N GLY A 89 -1.60 -8.20 3.95
CA GLY A 89 -1.41 -6.75 4.07
C GLY A 89 -0.34 -6.20 3.12
N LEU A 90 0.77 -6.91 2.95
CA LEU A 90 1.85 -6.53 2.02
C LEU A 90 1.43 -6.66 0.56
N ILE A 91 0.70 -7.71 0.19
CA ILE A 91 0.13 -7.90 -1.15
C ILE A 91 -0.77 -6.72 -1.51
N LEU A 92 -1.70 -6.36 -0.62
CA LEU A 92 -2.60 -5.24 -0.82
C LEU A 92 -1.83 -3.91 -0.96
N SER A 93 -0.81 -3.71 -0.13
CA SER A 93 0.03 -2.51 -0.16
C SER A 93 0.81 -2.39 -1.47
N ALA A 94 1.36 -3.49 -1.96
CA ALA A 94 2.03 -3.56 -3.26
C ALA A 94 1.03 -3.20 -4.37
N ILE A 95 -0.11 -3.90 -4.46
CA ILE A 95 -1.11 -3.67 -5.51
C ILE A 95 -1.54 -2.19 -5.56
N TRP A 96 -1.89 -1.61 -4.41
CA TRP A 96 -2.36 -0.22 -4.35
C TRP A 96 -1.26 0.78 -4.70
N SER A 97 -0.01 0.49 -4.34
CA SER A 97 1.14 1.29 -4.78
C SER A 97 1.28 1.24 -6.30
N GLY A 98 1.26 0.05 -6.90
CA GLY A 98 1.40 -0.14 -8.35
C GLY A 98 0.26 0.47 -9.18
N ILE A 99 -0.98 0.42 -8.69
CA ILE A 99 -2.15 1.03 -9.34
C ILE A 99 -1.92 2.53 -9.60
N LEU A 100 -1.37 3.27 -8.63
CA LEU A 100 -1.12 4.69 -8.80
C LEU A 100 -0.07 4.95 -9.89
N GLY A 101 1.05 4.23 -9.85
CA GLY A 101 2.15 4.36 -10.81
C GLY A 101 1.71 4.03 -12.24
N TYR A 102 0.92 2.96 -12.40
CA TYR A 102 0.30 2.62 -13.69
C TYR A 102 -0.60 3.74 -14.22
N ARG A 103 -1.43 4.33 -13.36
CA ARG A 103 -2.32 5.45 -13.76
C ARG A 103 -1.54 6.69 -14.16
N ILE A 104 -0.47 7.03 -13.43
CA ILE A 104 0.39 8.17 -13.78
C ILE A 104 1.04 7.93 -15.14
N ARG A 105 1.59 6.73 -15.38
CA ARG A 105 2.17 6.36 -16.67
C ARG A 105 1.15 6.49 -17.81
N LYS A 106 -0.04 5.89 -17.64
CA LYS A 106 -1.11 5.95 -18.64
C LYS A 106 -1.50 7.38 -18.99
N LYS A 107 -1.57 8.27 -17.99
CA LYS A 107 -1.85 9.70 -18.20
C LYS A 107 -0.75 10.42 -18.98
N ASN A 108 0.52 10.05 -18.80
CA ASN A 108 1.65 10.69 -19.47
C ASN A 108 1.90 10.17 -20.90
N SER A 109 1.27 9.05 -21.29
CA SER A 109 1.45 8.42 -22.61
C SER A 109 0.33 8.77 -23.61
N GLY A 110 -0.65 9.56 -23.21
CA GLY A 110 -1.70 10.11 -24.10
C GLY A 110 -1.64 11.63 -24.09
#